data_AF-A0A1Z5KSY4-F1
#
_entry.id   AF-A0A1Z5KSY4-F1
#
_cell.length_a   1.000
_cell.length_b   1.000
_cell.length_c   1.000
_cell.angle_alpha   90.00
_cell.angle_beta   90.00
_cell.angle_gamma   90.00
#
_symmetry.space_group_name_H-M   'P 1'
#
loop_
_entity.id
_entity.type
_entity.pdbx_description
1 polymer ?
#
loop_
_entity_poly.entity_id
_entity_poly.type
_entity_poly.pdbx_seq_one_letter_code
_entity_poly.pdbx_strand_id
1 'polypeptide(L)'
;MNELDNEHEAALDEALTNLPHLLTKRLKLLEQREEELKKSFERLEKEKESLGCGKDGDVIHLNVGGTRIATLRSTLTFVENSMLAARFSGRWDESIANDKDGNFFIDQPVDLFLPMIDYIRGKQNQTPLTDAPEPPSLSDFDDNAKKFGDFKRMIEYFGMTPGIFPVTLVDYTKEEQ
;
A
#
# COMPACT_ATOMS: atom_id res chain seq x y z
N MET A 1 45.23 -52.44 2.08
CA MET A 1 43.87 -51.90 1.92
C MET A 1 43.63 -51.11 3.20
N ASN A 2 43.56 -49.78 3.06
CA ASN A 2 43.91 -48.85 4.13
C ASN A 2 42.79 -48.73 5.18
N GLU A 3 43.16 -48.67 6.46
CA GLU A 3 42.24 -48.43 7.59
C GLU A 3 41.42 -47.14 7.41
N LEU A 4 42.01 -46.14 6.74
CA LEU A 4 41.35 -44.89 6.34
C LEU A 4 40.15 -45.10 5.40
N ASP A 5 40.23 -46.07 4.49
CA ASP A 5 39.13 -46.35 3.55
C ASP A 5 37.95 -47.02 4.29
N ASN A 6 38.26 -47.84 5.30
CA ASN A 6 37.27 -48.55 6.12
C ASN A 6 36.56 -47.62 7.12
N GLU A 7 37.28 -46.66 7.70
CA GLU A 7 36.68 -45.60 8.53
C GLU A 7 35.76 -44.67 7.71
N HIS A 8 36.15 -44.35 6.47
CA HIS A 8 35.32 -43.56 5.57
C HIS A 8 34.06 -44.31 5.11
N GLU A 9 34.13 -45.61 4.83
CA GLU A 9 32.96 -46.44 4.53
C GLU A 9 32.02 -46.57 5.74
N ALA A 10 32.56 -46.78 6.94
CA ALA A 10 31.77 -46.86 8.17
C ALA A 10 31.05 -45.53 8.48
N ALA A 11 31.73 -44.39 8.29
CA ALA A 11 31.14 -43.08 8.45
C ALA A 11 30.05 -42.79 7.38
N LEU A 12 30.22 -43.32 6.16
CA LEU A 12 29.23 -43.18 5.09
C LEU A 12 27.97 -44.01 5.38
N ASP A 13 28.11 -45.23 5.87
CA ASP A 13 26.99 -46.08 6.28
C ASP A 13 26.25 -45.49 7.49
N GLU A 14 26.97 -44.92 8.46
CA GLU A 14 26.38 -44.18 9.57
C GLU A 14 25.61 -42.94 9.09
N ALA A 15 26.14 -42.21 8.10
CA ALA A 15 25.44 -41.08 7.50
C ALA A 15 24.18 -41.53 6.74
N LEU A 16 24.26 -42.61 5.96
CA LEU A 16 23.15 -43.17 5.17
C LEU A 16 22.04 -43.74 6.05
N THR A 17 22.36 -44.27 7.23
CA THR A 17 21.37 -44.76 8.19
C THR A 17 20.68 -43.62 8.95
N ASN A 18 21.40 -42.56 9.29
CA ASN A 18 20.87 -41.40 10.02
C ASN A 18 20.10 -40.41 9.12
N LEU A 19 20.46 -40.31 7.83
CA LEU A 19 19.88 -39.35 6.90
C LEU A 19 18.35 -39.51 6.72
N PRO A 20 17.78 -40.72 6.50
CA PRO A 20 16.33 -40.90 6.42
C PRO A 20 15.62 -40.38 7.67
N HIS A 21 16.17 -40.66 8.85
CA HIS A 21 15.61 -40.20 10.12
C HIS A 21 15.63 -38.67 10.24
N LEU A 22 16.73 -38.04 9.83
CA LEU A 22 16.84 -36.58 9.76
C LEU A 22 15.85 -35.97 8.76
N LEU A 23 15.70 -36.58 7.59
CA LEU A 23 14.76 -36.14 6.56
C LEU A 23 13.31 -36.26 7.04
N THR A 24 12.92 -37.37 7.66
CA THR A 24 11.58 -37.54 8.26
C THR A 24 11.33 -36.52 9.37
N LYS A 25 12.33 -36.28 10.23
CA LYS A 25 12.23 -35.26 11.29
C LYS A 25 12.06 -33.85 10.72
N ARG A 26 12.79 -33.51 9.65
CA ARG A 26 12.67 -32.22 8.95
C ARG A 26 11.32 -32.06 8.26
N LEU A 27 10.84 -33.08 7.55
CA LEU A 27 9.51 -33.09 6.94
C LEU A 27 8.42 -32.82 7.97
N LYS A 28 8.43 -33.55 9.08
CA LYS A 28 7.46 -33.37 10.17
C LYS A 28 7.50 -31.96 10.76
N LEU A 29 8.70 -31.37 10.87
CA LEU A 29 8.87 -30.00 11.37
C LEU A 29 8.34 -28.96 10.35
N LEU A 30 8.54 -29.20 9.05
CA LEU A 30 8.02 -28.34 8.00
C LEU A 30 6.49 -28.38 7.97
N GLU A 31 5.89 -29.56 8.02
CA GLU A 31 4.43 -29.72 8.09
C GLU A 31 3.83 -28.97 9.30
N GLN A 32 4.47 -29.07 10.47
CA GLN A 32 4.05 -28.34 11.66
C GLN A 32 4.09 -26.82 11.46
N ARG A 33 5.15 -26.29 10.84
CA ARG A 33 5.26 -24.85 10.55
C ARG A 33 4.24 -24.40 9.53
N GLU A 34 3.97 -25.19 8.50
CA GLU A 34 2.96 -24.87 7.48
C GLU A 34 1.57 -24.82 8.10
N GLU A 35 1.25 -25.77 8.98
CA GLU A 35 0.00 -25.80 9.75
C GLU A 35 -0.14 -24.57 10.67
N GLU A 36 0.93 -24.20 11.38
CA GLU A 36 0.99 -22.99 12.22
C GLU A 36 0.78 -21.72 11.38
N LEU A 37 1.50 -21.60 10.26
CA LEU A 37 1.36 -20.48 9.33
C LEU A 37 -0.06 -20.38 8.80
N LYS A 38 -0.65 -21.49 8.36
CA LYS A 38 -2.03 -21.53 7.87
C LYS A 38 -3.03 -21.07 8.93
N LYS A 39 -2.90 -21.54 10.17
CA LYS A 39 -3.74 -21.09 11.30
C LYS A 39 -3.55 -19.61 11.59
N SER A 40 -2.33 -19.11 11.52
CA SER A 40 -2.04 -17.69 11.72
C SER A 40 -2.66 -16.82 10.63
N PHE A 41 -2.60 -17.26 9.36
CA PHE A 41 -3.22 -16.57 8.23
C PHE A 41 -4.74 -16.57 8.33
N GLU A 42 -5.36 -17.70 8.67
CA GLU A 42 -6.82 -17.80 8.87
C GLU A 42 -7.30 -16.90 10.03
N ARG A 43 -6.51 -16.76 11.10
CA ARG A 43 -6.80 -15.81 12.18
C ARG A 43 -6.77 -14.38 11.66
N LEU A 44 -5.71 -13.98 10.96
CA LEU A 44 -5.54 -12.64 10.42
C LEU A 44 -6.64 -12.28 9.41
N GLU A 45 -7.06 -13.22 8.56
CA GLU A 45 -8.14 -12.97 7.60
C GLU A 45 -9.47 -12.77 8.32
N LYS A 46 -9.78 -13.56 9.35
CA LYS A 46 -10.98 -13.36 10.19
C LYS A 46 -10.95 -12.03 10.94
N GLU A 47 -9.79 -11.64 11.48
CA GLU A 47 -9.61 -10.33 12.10
C GLU A 47 -9.85 -9.22 11.08
N LYS A 48 -9.28 -9.33 9.87
CA LYS A 48 -9.50 -8.40 8.75
C LYS A 48 -10.97 -8.30 8.34
N GLU A 49 -11.69 -9.41 8.26
CA GLU A 49 -13.13 -9.43 7.96
C GLU A 49 -13.95 -8.76 9.07
N SER A 50 -13.58 -9.01 10.34
CA SER A 50 -14.25 -8.42 11.50
C SER A 50 -14.02 -6.91 11.63
N LEU A 51 -12.92 -6.38 11.08
CA LEU A 51 -12.54 -4.98 11.15
C LEU A 51 -13.31 -4.07 10.18
N GLY A 52 -14.20 -4.61 9.33
CA GLY A 52 -15.04 -3.84 8.43
C GLY A 52 -14.26 -3.16 7.29
N CYS A 53 -14.80 -3.26 6.09
CA CYS A 53 -14.40 -2.42 4.96
C CYS A 53 -15.45 -1.32 4.85
N GLY A 54 -15.04 -0.06 4.99
CA GLY A 54 -15.94 1.06 4.72
C GLY A 54 -16.38 1.01 3.25
N LYS A 55 -17.61 1.39 2.94
CA LYS A 55 -18.09 1.33 1.55
C LYS A 55 -17.51 2.49 0.76
N ASP A 56 -17.21 2.25 -0.52
CA ASP A 56 -16.67 3.27 -1.43
C ASP A 56 -17.55 4.53 -1.54
N GLY A 57 -18.86 4.37 -1.36
CA GLY A 57 -19.85 5.46 -1.38
C GLY A 57 -19.99 6.22 -0.06
N ASP A 58 -19.24 5.89 0.99
CA ASP A 58 -19.33 6.58 2.27
C ASP A 58 -18.79 8.00 2.15
N VAL A 59 -19.57 8.97 2.63
CA VAL A 59 -19.15 10.37 2.73
C VAL A 59 -18.33 10.56 3.99
N ILE A 60 -17.07 10.93 3.83
CA ILE A 60 -16.11 11.18 4.90
C ILE A 60 -15.97 12.69 5.09
N HIS A 61 -16.17 13.14 6.33
CA HIS A 61 -15.97 14.52 6.73
C HIS A 61 -14.54 14.68 7.27
N LEU A 62 -13.81 15.63 6.70
CA LEU A 62 -12.41 15.91 7.00
C LEU A 62 -12.28 17.34 7.48
N ASN A 63 -11.33 17.58 8.38
CA ASN A 63 -10.85 18.88 8.76
C ASN A 63 -9.38 18.99 8.34
N VAL A 64 -9.12 19.76 7.28
CA VAL A 64 -7.80 19.93 6.68
C VAL A 64 -7.25 21.30 7.06
N GLY A 65 -6.30 21.32 8.01
CA GLY A 65 -5.67 22.56 8.47
C GLY A 65 -6.63 23.58 9.08
N GLY A 66 -7.79 23.13 9.58
CA GLY A 66 -8.87 23.98 10.10
C GLY A 66 -10.08 24.13 9.17
N THR A 67 -9.95 23.73 7.89
CA THR A 67 -11.04 23.84 6.90
C THR A 67 -11.80 22.52 6.79
N ARG A 68 -13.12 22.59 6.99
CA ARG A 68 -14.00 21.42 6.88
C ARG A 68 -14.34 21.14 5.42
N ILE A 69 -14.05 19.94 4.96
CA ILE A 69 -14.40 19.44 3.64
C ILE A 69 -15.09 18.08 3.76
N ALA A 70 -15.87 17.72 2.76
CA ALA A 70 -16.45 16.38 2.64
C ALA A 70 -15.99 15.76 1.32
N THR A 71 -15.69 14.46 1.36
CA THR A 71 -15.30 13.71 0.17
C THR A 71 -15.74 12.25 0.29
N LEU A 72 -15.72 11.51 -0.81
CA LEU A 72 -16.04 10.09 -0.79
C LEU A 72 -14.84 9.28 -0.32
N ARG A 73 -15.12 8.15 0.35
CA ARG A 73 -14.10 7.16 0.70
C ARG A 73 -13.34 6.71 -0.54
N SER A 74 -14.04 6.43 -1.63
CA SER A 74 -13.44 6.07 -2.93
C SER A 74 -12.44 7.07 -3.49
N THR A 75 -12.60 8.37 -3.17
CA THR A 75 -11.64 9.40 -3.59
C THR A 75 -10.38 9.36 -2.74
N LEU A 76 -10.50 9.10 -1.43
CA LEU A 76 -9.34 8.98 -0.53
C LEU A 76 -8.59 7.64 -0.70
N THR A 77 -9.31 6.59 -1.10
CA THR A 77 -8.76 5.26 -1.34
C THR A 77 -8.38 5.00 -2.79
N PHE A 78 -8.48 6.01 -3.67
CA PHE A 78 -8.22 5.88 -5.11
C PHE A 78 -6.83 5.30 -5.44
N VAL A 79 -5.80 5.73 -4.71
CA VAL A 79 -4.44 5.20 -4.85
C VAL A 79 -4.26 4.08 -3.83
N GLU A 80 -4.31 2.84 -4.30
CA GLU A 80 -4.03 1.67 -3.47
C GLU A 80 -2.64 1.76 -2.84
N ASN A 81 -2.49 1.21 -1.63
CA ASN A 81 -1.24 1.25 -0.84
C ASN A 81 -0.75 2.66 -0.44
N SER A 82 -1.53 3.71 -0.70
CA SER A 82 -1.24 5.04 -0.16
C SER A 82 -1.57 5.13 1.34
N MET A 83 -1.01 6.13 2.01
CA MET A 83 -1.32 6.40 3.42
C MET A 83 -2.79 6.78 3.60
N LEU A 84 -3.39 7.50 2.65
CA LEU A 84 -4.81 7.84 2.67
C LEU A 84 -5.67 6.59 2.51
N ALA A 85 -5.34 5.70 1.59
CA ALA A 85 -6.04 4.43 1.43
C ALA A 85 -5.96 3.57 2.69
N ALA A 86 -4.80 3.51 3.34
CA ALA A 86 -4.63 2.77 4.59
C ALA A 86 -5.47 3.37 5.74
N ARG A 87 -5.42 4.69 5.92
CA ARG A 87 -6.17 5.40 6.96
C ARG A 87 -7.68 5.28 6.75
N PHE A 88 -8.15 5.54 5.53
CA PHE A 88 -9.58 5.55 5.20
C PHE A 88 -10.07 4.22 4.63
N SER A 89 -9.39 3.11 4.92
CA SER A 89 -9.83 1.75 4.54
C SER A 89 -11.07 1.27 5.32
N GLY A 90 -11.48 1.99 6.37
CA GLY A 90 -12.54 1.60 7.30
C GLY A 90 -12.04 0.81 8.51
N ARG A 91 -10.80 0.34 8.48
CA ARG A 91 -10.21 -0.49 9.56
C ARG A 91 -9.69 0.32 10.75
N TRP A 92 -9.40 1.59 10.55
CA TRP A 92 -8.73 2.46 11.53
C TRP A 92 -9.51 3.74 11.83
N ASP A 93 -10.80 3.78 11.46
CA ASP A 93 -11.64 4.99 11.61
C ASP A 93 -11.70 5.47 13.09
N GLU A 94 -11.46 4.60 14.08
CA GLU A 94 -11.39 4.96 15.50
C GLU A 94 -10.02 5.48 15.99
N SER A 95 -8.94 5.20 15.26
CA SER A 95 -7.56 5.55 15.67
C SER A 95 -7.04 6.83 15.02
N ILE A 96 -7.80 7.46 14.13
CA ILE A 96 -7.40 8.69 13.45
C ILE A 96 -7.75 9.88 14.35
N ALA A 97 -6.87 10.88 14.37
CA ALA A 97 -7.10 12.11 15.11
C ALA A 97 -8.36 12.79 14.57
N ASN A 98 -9.33 13.06 15.46
CA ASN A 98 -10.56 13.76 15.13
C ASN A 98 -10.56 15.15 15.78
N ASP A 99 -11.22 16.09 15.11
CA ASP A 99 -11.50 17.40 15.69
C ASP A 99 -12.62 17.32 16.76
N LYS A 100 -12.96 18.47 17.36
CA LYS A 100 -13.99 18.57 18.40
C LYS A 100 -15.40 18.15 17.91
N ASP A 101 -15.62 18.17 16.60
CA ASP A 101 -16.89 17.84 15.96
C ASP A 101 -16.91 16.40 15.42
N GLY A 102 -15.83 15.62 15.62
CA GLY A 102 -15.70 14.25 15.15
C GLY A 102 -15.28 14.10 13.69
N ASN A 103 -14.81 15.17 13.02
CA ASN A 103 -14.28 15.08 11.66
C ASN A 103 -12.80 14.66 11.69
N PHE A 104 -12.37 13.86 10.71
CA PHE A 104 -10.99 13.41 10.62
C PHE A 104 -10.03 14.57 10.35
N PHE A 105 -9.02 14.74 11.20
CA PHE A 105 -8.08 15.84 11.09
C PHE A 105 -6.87 15.49 10.22
N ILE A 106 -6.56 16.37 9.27
CA ILE A 106 -5.37 16.33 8.45
C ILE A 106 -4.58 17.61 8.71
N ASP A 107 -3.37 17.46 9.26
CA ASP A 107 -2.46 18.56 9.54
C ASP A 107 -1.72 18.99 8.26
N GLN A 108 -2.47 19.51 7.29
CA GLN A 108 -1.96 20.05 6.04
C GLN A 108 -2.79 21.28 5.64
N PRO A 109 -2.20 22.25 4.91
CA PRO A 109 -2.96 23.38 4.38
C PRO A 109 -3.95 22.93 3.29
N VAL A 110 -5.17 23.47 3.37
CA VAL A 110 -6.26 23.12 2.45
C VAL A 110 -5.92 23.44 0.98
N ASP A 111 -5.18 24.52 0.73
CA ASP A 111 -4.78 24.97 -0.60
C ASP A 111 -3.85 23.99 -1.33
N LEU A 112 -3.12 23.13 -0.58
CA LEU A 112 -2.32 22.06 -1.16
C LEU A 112 -3.13 20.78 -1.33
N PHE A 113 -4.05 20.51 -0.39
CA PHE A 113 -4.83 19.27 -0.37
C PHE A 113 -5.93 19.23 -1.44
N LEU A 114 -6.65 20.34 -1.66
CA LEU A 114 -7.76 20.40 -2.61
C LEU A 114 -7.35 20.08 -4.06
N PRO A 115 -6.25 20.62 -4.62
CA PRO A 115 -5.81 20.27 -5.98
C PRO A 115 -5.61 18.75 -6.19
N MET A 116 -5.12 18.04 -5.17
CA MET A 116 -4.98 16.58 -5.23
C MET A 116 -6.35 15.90 -5.32
N ILE A 117 -7.30 16.31 -4.48
CA ILE A 117 -8.65 15.74 -4.43
C ILE A 117 -9.40 16.02 -5.73
N ASP A 118 -9.33 17.24 -6.26
CA ASP A 118 -10.02 17.62 -7.48
C ASP A 118 -9.45 16.92 -8.72
N TYR A 119 -8.14 16.69 -8.77
CA TYR A 119 -7.54 15.83 -9.79
C TYR A 119 -8.11 14.41 -9.76
N ILE A 120 -8.20 13.78 -8.58
CA ILE A 120 -8.74 12.43 -8.43
C ILE A 120 -10.22 12.39 -8.86
N ARG A 121 -11.01 13.39 -8.45
CA ARG A 121 -12.41 13.51 -8.88
C ARG A 121 -12.53 13.64 -10.40
N GLY A 122 -11.66 14.43 -11.02
CA GLY A 122 -11.58 14.55 -12.47
C GLY A 122 -11.27 13.20 -13.13
N LYS A 123 -10.31 12.45 -12.57
CA LYS A 123 -9.95 11.10 -13.06
C LYS A 123 -11.12 10.12 -12.97
N GLN A 124 -11.86 10.14 -11.85
CA GLN A 124 -13.02 9.27 -11.64
C GLN A 124 -14.22 9.63 -12.55
N ASN A 125 -14.36 10.90 -12.91
CA ASN A 125 -15.46 11.42 -13.73
C ASN A 125 -15.07 11.63 -15.20
N GLN A 126 -14.02 10.96 -15.69
CA GLN A 126 -13.62 11.07 -17.10
C GLN A 126 -14.73 10.64 -18.04
N THR A 127 -14.91 11.40 -19.11
CA THR A 127 -15.84 11.07 -20.19
C THR A 127 -15.11 11.09 -21.53
N PRO A 128 -15.59 10.36 -22.55
CA PRO A 128 -14.98 10.40 -23.88
C PRO A 128 -15.01 11.76 -24.57
N LEU A 129 -15.75 12.74 -24.03
CA LEU A 129 -15.93 14.05 -24.63
C LEU A 129 -14.85 15.06 -24.23
N THR A 130 -14.10 14.77 -23.16
CA THR A 130 -13.10 15.69 -22.59
C THR A 130 -11.76 14.96 -22.47
N ASP A 131 -10.67 15.69 -22.69
CA ASP A 131 -9.33 15.15 -22.46
C ASP A 131 -9.16 14.68 -21.01
N ALA A 132 -8.28 13.70 -20.82
CA ALA A 132 -7.95 13.23 -19.49
C ALA A 132 -7.35 14.39 -18.66
N PRO A 133 -7.79 14.60 -17.41
CA PRO A 133 -7.22 15.62 -16.56
C PRO A 133 -5.71 15.40 -16.40
N GLU A 134 -4.98 16.48 -16.60
CA GLU A 134 -3.54 16.55 -16.37
C GLU A 134 -3.25 16.67 -14.87
N PRO A 135 -2.12 16.10 -14.40
CA PRO A 135 -1.67 16.28 -13.02
C PRO A 135 -1.50 17.76 -12.68
N PRO A 136 -1.75 18.18 -11.42
CA PRO A 136 -1.49 19.54 -10.99
C PRO A 136 -0.05 19.96 -11.29
N SER A 137 0.08 21.13 -11.92
CA SER A 137 1.32 21.70 -12.41
C SER A 137 1.61 23.04 -11.72
N LEU A 138 2.73 23.68 -12.05
CA LEU A 138 3.13 24.94 -11.42
C LEU A 138 2.10 26.07 -11.59
N SER A 139 1.39 26.12 -12.72
CA SER A 139 0.39 27.15 -13.02
C SER A 139 -0.83 27.07 -12.09
N ASP A 140 -1.15 25.88 -11.58
CA ASP A 140 -2.26 25.66 -10.63
C ASP A 140 -1.97 26.25 -9.24
N PHE A 141 -0.73 26.72 -9.01
CA PHE A 141 -0.28 27.31 -7.75
C PHE A 141 0.19 28.76 -7.91
N ASP A 142 -0.45 29.54 -8.79
CA ASP A 142 -0.12 30.95 -9.04
C ASP A 142 1.34 31.16 -9.50
N ASP A 143 1.89 30.20 -10.26
CA ASP A 143 3.31 30.14 -10.64
C ASP A 143 4.29 30.15 -9.45
N ASN A 144 3.81 29.80 -8.25
CA ASN A 144 4.60 29.82 -7.03
C ASN A 144 5.35 28.51 -6.84
N ALA A 145 6.63 28.52 -7.21
CA ALA A 145 7.51 27.35 -7.10
C ALA A 145 7.61 26.79 -5.67
N LYS A 146 7.50 27.64 -4.64
CA LYS A 146 7.49 27.19 -3.25
C LYS A 146 6.21 26.42 -2.93
N LYS A 147 5.03 26.98 -3.25
CA LYS A 147 3.74 26.29 -3.03
C LYS A 147 3.70 24.96 -3.78
N PHE A 148 4.12 24.93 -5.03
CA PHE A 148 4.19 23.69 -5.81
C PHE A 148 5.20 22.69 -5.23
N GLY A 149 6.34 23.16 -4.73
CA GLY A 149 7.29 22.34 -3.99
C GLY A 149 6.67 21.75 -2.71
N ASP A 150 5.91 22.55 -1.97
CA ASP A 150 5.19 22.13 -0.76
C ASP A 150 4.11 21.08 -1.11
N PHE A 151 3.39 21.27 -2.22
CA PHE A 151 2.43 20.31 -2.77
C PHE A 151 3.07 18.96 -3.08
N LYS A 152 4.19 18.95 -3.82
CA LYS A 152 4.89 17.70 -4.15
C LYS A 152 5.35 16.93 -2.91
N ARG A 153 5.89 17.63 -1.90
CA ARG A 153 6.26 16.98 -0.62
C ARG A 153 5.05 16.37 0.09
N MET A 154 3.89 17.04 0.04
CA MET A 154 2.65 16.52 0.62
C MET A 154 2.19 15.25 -0.12
N ILE A 155 2.24 15.24 -1.45
CA ILE A 155 1.89 14.09 -2.30
C ILE A 155 2.79 12.88 -1.99
N GLU A 156 4.10 13.11 -1.88
CA GLU A 156 5.07 12.09 -1.50
C GLU A 156 4.84 11.55 -0.09
N TYR A 157 4.58 12.45 0.88
CA TYR A 157 4.30 12.07 2.27
C TYR A 157 3.10 11.12 2.38
N PHE A 158 2.03 11.38 1.62
CA PHE A 158 0.85 10.51 1.61
C PHE A 158 1.01 9.27 0.72
N GLY A 159 2.11 9.12 -0.02
CA GLY A 159 2.32 8.03 -0.96
C GLY A 159 1.37 8.11 -2.17
N MET A 160 0.95 9.31 -2.57
CA MET A 160 0.01 9.54 -3.66
C MET A 160 0.71 9.69 -5.01
N THR A 161 2.04 9.78 -5.04
CA THR A 161 2.85 10.00 -6.24
C THR A 161 2.49 9.07 -7.40
N PRO A 162 2.36 7.73 -7.22
CA PRO A 162 2.06 6.83 -8.35
C PRO A 162 0.70 7.10 -9.01
N GLY A 163 -0.28 7.63 -8.26
CA GLY A 163 -1.61 7.92 -8.77
C GLY A 163 -1.77 9.33 -9.36
N ILE A 164 -0.95 10.28 -8.88
CA ILE A 164 -1.01 11.68 -9.35
C ILE A 164 0.01 11.94 -10.46
N PHE A 165 1.22 11.42 -10.31
CA PHE A 165 2.31 11.52 -11.28
C PHE A 165 2.75 10.12 -11.70
N PRO A 166 1.94 9.42 -12.52
CA PRO A 166 2.27 8.07 -12.96
C PRO A 166 3.58 8.08 -13.75
N VAL A 167 4.51 7.21 -13.36
CA VAL A 167 5.77 7.03 -14.08
C VAL A 167 5.47 6.27 -15.37
N THR A 168 5.66 6.92 -16.51
CA THR A 168 5.61 6.26 -17.82
C THR A 168 6.94 5.57 -18.07
N LEU A 169 6.94 4.24 -18.17
CA LEU A 169 8.06 3.52 -18.73
C LEU A 169 8.05 3.74 -20.24
N VAL A 170 9.03 4.49 -20.73
CA VAL A 170 9.25 4.66 -22.17
C VAL A 170 10.09 3.48 -22.65
N ASP A 171 9.51 2.63 -23.50
CA ASP A 171 10.23 1.56 -24.19
C ASP A 171 11.09 2.17 -25.30
N TYR A 172 12.38 2.36 -25.02
CA TYR A 172 13.37 2.86 -25.99
C TYR A 172 13.76 1.83 -27.07
N THR A 173 13.07 0.69 -27.16
CA THR A 173 13.36 -0.38 -28.13
C THR A 173 12.56 -0.27 -29.43
N LYS A 174 11.73 0.78 -29.59
CA LYS A 174 10.86 0.96 -30.77
C LYS A 174 11.07 2.27 -31.56
N GLU A 175 12.21 2.92 -31.40
CA GLU A 175 12.66 3.97 -32.33
C GLU A 175 13.85 3.48 -33.13
N GLU A 176 13.58 2.64 -34.14
CA GLU A 176 14.37 2.47 -35.37
C GLU A 176 13.72 1.38 -36.24
N GLN A 177 12.60 1.70 -36.92
CA GLN A 177 12.22 1.14 -38.24
C GLN A 177 11.39 2.17 -39.02
#